data_AF-A0A7C7WSK9-F1
#
_entry.id   AF-A0A7C7WSK9-F1
#
_cell.length_a   1.000
_cell.length_b   1.000
_cell.length_c   1.000
_cell.angle_alpha   90.00
_cell.angle_beta   90.00
_cell.angle_gamma   90.00
#
_symmetry.space_group_name_H-M   'P 1'
#
loop_
_entity.id
_entity.type
_entity.pdbx_description
1 polymer ?
#
loop_
_entity_poly.entity_id
_entity_poly.type
_entity_poly.pdbx_seq_one_letter_code
_entity_poly.pdbx_strand_id
1 'polypeptide(L)'
;MSLLKVTCQACGETDQVSDDTNHDTSKKFFVWPSHTDHTGLNIYAFFCFSCGSINSAAPDAGNLKYFITFKLDKPDLKKWCVNKDVDQKILKRLTAAGYL
;
A
#
# COMPACT_ATOMS: atom_id res chain seq x y z
N MET A 1 5.45 -1.85 -18.26
CA MET A 1 4.97 -2.37 -16.96
C MET A 1 3.47 -2.23 -16.89
N SER A 2 2.79 -3.28 -16.47
CA SER A 2 1.33 -3.33 -16.41
C SER A 2 0.81 -2.47 -15.26
N LEU A 3 -0.10 -1.55 -15.56
CA LEU A 3 -0.86 -0.81 -14.55
C LEU A 3 -1.76 -1.81 -13.80
N LEU A 4 -1.63 -1.87 -12.48
CA LEU A 4 -2.49 -2.68 -11.62
C LEU A 4 -3.60 -1.79 -11.05
N LYS A 5 -4.86 -2.21 -11.21
CA LYS A 5 -5.98 -1.54 -10.57
C LYS A 5 -6.06 -2.00 -9.12
N VAL A 6 -5.92 -1.07 -8.18
CA VAL A 6 -6.08 -1.29 -6.73
C VAL A 6 -7.44 -0.78 -6.30
N THR A 7 -8.16 -1.58 -5.53
CA THR A 7 -9.35 -1.20 -4.78
C THR A 7 -9.10 -1.40 -3.29
N CYS A 8 -9.26 -0.35 -2.49
CA CYS A 8 -9.21 -0.43 -1.05
C CYS A 8 -10.43 -1.24 -0.55
N GLN A 9 -10.18 -2.37 0.11
CA GLN A 9 -11.25 -3.24 0.62
C GLN A 9 -11.96 -2.63 1.85
N ALA A 10 -11.37 -1.61 2.50
CA ALA A 10 -11.97 -0.96 3.66
C ALA A 10 -12.90 0.21 3.32
N CYS A 11 -12.64 0.95 2.22
CA CYS A 11 -13.39 2.17 1.89
C CYS A 11 -13.83 2.27 0.42
N GLY A 12 -13.51 1.29 -0.42
CA GLY A 12 -13.89 1.26 -1.83
C GLY A 12 -13.12 2.21 -2.75
N GLU A 13 -12.15 2.96 -2.22
CA GLU A 13 -11.29 3.85 -3.02
C GLU A 13 -10.57 3.04 -4.11
N THR A 14 -10.45 3.60 -5.32
CA THR A 14 -9.76 2.94 -6.43
C THR A 14 -8.73 3.83 -7.10
N ASP A 15 -7.64 3.22 -7.57
CA ASP A 15 -6.59 3.88 -8.36
C ASP A 15 -5.84 2.86 -9.22
N GLN A 16 -5.06 3.36 -10.18
CA GLN A 16 -4.09 2.58 -10.95
C GLN A 16 -2.68 2.83 -10.44
N VAL A 17 -1.98 1.76 -10.09
CA VAL A 17 -0.60 1.78 -9.60
C VAL A 17 0.34 1.12 -10.62
N SER A 18 1.55 1.65 -10.70
CA SER A 18 2.72 1.10 -11.40
C SER A 18 3.94 1.10 -10.47
N ASP A 19 5.11 0.66 -10.92
CA ASP A 19 6.30 0.61 -10.07
C ASP A 19 6.76 2.00 -9.59
N ASP A 20 6.40 3.07 -10.30
CA ASP A 20 6.70 4.46 -9.92
C ASP A 20 5.63 5.13 -9.05
N THR A 21 4.58 4.40 -8.62
CA THR A 21 3.47 4.95 -7.83
C THR A 21 3.93 5.72 -6.60
N ASN A 22 4.99 5.24 -5.96
CA ASN A 22 5.52 5.83 -4.73
C ASN A 22 6.16 7.20 -4.93
N HIS A 23 6.56 7.53 -6.16
CA HIS A 23 7.12 8.84 -6.51
C HIS A 23 6.06 9.86 -6.90
N ASP A 24 4.83 9.41 -7.20
CA ASP A 24 3.71 10.25 -7.61
C ASP A 24 2.78 10.55 -6.43
N THR A 25 2.84 11.80 -5.95
CA THR A 25 2.07 12.26 -4.80
C THR A 25 0.56 12.39 -5.08
N SER A 26 0.12 12.28 -6.34
CA SER A 26 -1.29 12.26 -6.70
C SER A 26 -1.95 10.89 -6.47
N LYS A 27 -1.14 9.82 -6.37
CA LYS A 27 -1.63 8.44 -6.25
C LYS A 27 -2.33 8.18 -4.95
N LYS A 28 -3.49 7.55 -4.96
CA LYS A 28 -4.29 7.29 -3.75
C LYS A 28 -3.73 6.16 -2.89
N PHE A 29 -2.77 5.42 -3.43
CA PHE A 29 -2.10 4.33 -2.74
C PHE A 29 -0.60 4.52 -2.71
N PHE A 30 0.01 4.03 -1.64
CA PHE A 30 1.44 3.74 -1.54
C PHE A 30 1.63 2.21 -1.57
N VAL A 31 2.61 1.74 -2.33
CA VAL A 31 2.84 0.30 -2.57
C VAL A 31 4.15 -0.13 -1.93
N TRP A 32 4.16 -1.24 -1.22
CA TRP A 32 5.38 -1.79 -0.64
C TRP A 32 5.46 -3.31 -0.80
N PRO A 33 6.61 -3.88 -1.22
CA PRO A 33 6.79 -5.34 -1.21
C PRO A 33 6.76 -5.86 0.23
N SER A 34 5.89 -6.84 0.51
CA SER A 34 5.70 -7.37 1.87
C SER A 34 6.55 -8.61 2.11
N HIS A 35 6.23 -9.71 1.44
CA HIS A 35 6.91 -11.00 1.52
C HIS A 35 6.50 -11.88 0.33
N THR A 36 7.22 -12.98 0.12
CA THR A 36 6.79 -14.05 -0.78
C THR A 36 6.10 -15.13 0.07
N ASP A 37 4.92 -15.58 -0.34
CA ASP A 37 4.22 -16.64 0.38
C ASP A 37 4.83 -18.04 0.12
N HIS A 38 4.33 -19.06 0.80
CA HIS A 38 4.80 -20.44 0.68
C HIS A 38 4.59 -21.06 -0.72
N THR A 39 3.78 -20.43 -1.58
CA THR A 39 3.53 -20.86 -2.96
C THR A 39 4.46 -20.16 -3.97
N GLY A 40 5.29 -19.22 -3.50
CA GLY A 40 6.17 -18.41 -4.35
C GLY A 40 5.52 -17.11 -4.86
N LEU A 41 4.34 -16.74 -4.35
CA LEU A 41 3.62 -15.54 -4.77
C LEU A 41 4.13 -14.30 -4.04
N ASN A 42 4.47 -13.24 -4.78
CA ASN A 42 4.89 -11.97 -4.18
C ASN A 42 3.67 -11.18 -3.67
N ILE A 43 3.62 -10.99 -2.36
CA ILE A 43 2.58 -10.24 -1.66
C ILE A 43 3.05 -8.79 -1.50
N TYR A 44 2.17 -7.85 -1.83
CA TYR A 44 2.37 -6.43 -1.71
C TYR A 44 1.41 -5.83 -0.69
N ALA A 45 1.88 -4.82 0.04
CA ALA A 45 1.08 -3.98 0.91
C ALA A 45 0.71 -2.69 0.18
N PHE A 46 -0.58 -2.42 0.05
CA PHE A 46 -1.15 -1.21 -0.53
C PHE A 46 -1.78 -0.36 0.58
N PHE A 47 -1.08 0.70 1.00
CA PHE A 47 -1.61 1.67 1.96
C PHE A 47 -2.55 2.64 1.25
N CYS A 48 -3.79 2.77 1.74
CA CYS A 48 -4.79 3.69 1.22
C CYS A 48 -4.73 5.04 1.96
N PHE A 49 -4.41 6.12 1.25
CA PHE A 49 -4.37 7.46 1.84
C PHE A 49 -5.76 8.03 2.16
N SER A 50 -6.86 7.46 1.65
CA SER A 50 -8.21 7.94 1.96
C SER A 50 -8.69 7.49 3.34
N CYS A 51 -8.28 6.31 3.82
CA CYS A 51 -8.80 5.75 5.06
C CYS A 51 -7.74 5.14 6.00
N GLY A 52 -6.47 5.15 5.62
CA GLY A 52 -5.34 4.68 6.43
C GLY A 52 -5.23 3.16 6.57
N SER A 53 -5.90 2.39 5.71
CA SER A 53 -5.80 0.92 5.74
C SER A 53 -4.72 0.39 4.83
N ILE A 54 -4.07 -0.68 5.25
CA ILE A 54 -3.18 -1.50 4.46
C ILE A 54 -3.99 -2.66 3.88
N ASN A 55 -3.91 -2.83 2.56
CA ASN A 55 -4.51 -3.93 1.83
C ASN A 55 -3.36 -4.84 1.35
N SER A 56 -3.33 -6.08 1.80
CA SER A 56 -2.35 -7.06 1.35
C SER A 56 -2.92 -7.80 0.14
N ALA A 57 -2.23 -7.72 -0.99
CA ALA A 57 -2.68 -8.35 -2.24
C ALA A 57 -1.50 -8.78 -3.10
N ALA A 58 -1.77 -9.67 -4.06
CA ALA A 58 -0.80 -10.09 -5.06
C ALA A 58 -1.42 -10.08 -6.46
N PRO A 59 -0.60 -9.89 -7.50
CA PRO A 59 -1.05 -10.06 -8.87
C PRO A 59 -1.55 -11.49 -9.13
N ASP A 60 -2.72 -11.61 -9.73
CA ASP A 60 -3.34 -12.87 -10.13
C ASP A 60 -4.06 -12.67 -11.48
N ALA A 61 -3.53 -13.29 -12.53
CA ALA A 61 -4.08 -13.24 -13.90
C ALA A 61 -4.52 -11.83 -14.38
N GLY A 62 -3.72 -10.80 -14.09
CA GLY A 62 -4.00 -9.41 -14.50
C GLY A 62 -4.88 -8.60 -13.52
N ASN A 63 -5.31 -9.22 -12.41
CA ASN A 63 -6.03 -8.56 -11.32
C ASN A 63 -5.23 -8.66 -10.01
N LEU A 64 -5.77 -8.09 -8.92
CA LEU A 64 -5.24 -8.28 -7.57
C LEU A 64 -6.10 -9.26 -6.79
N LYS A 65 -5.46 -10.30 -6.25
CA LYS A 65 -6.05 -11.18 -5.23
C LYS A 65 -5.73 -10.61 -3.85
N TYR A 66 -6.78 -10.26 -3.11
CA TYR A 66 -6.66 -9.71 -1.75
C TYR A 66 -6.61 -10.81 -0.70
N PHE A 67 -5.77 -10.64 0.31
CA PHE A 67 -5.58 -11.62 1.39
C PHE A 67 -6.07 -11.09 2.74
N ILE A 68 -5.64 -9.87 3.10
CA ILE A 68 -5.99 -9.26 4.38
C ILE A 68 -6.07 -7.75 4.23
N THR A 69 -6.98 -7.13 4.97
CA THR A 69 -7.07 -5.66 5.08
C THR A 69 -7.13 -5.28 6.54
N PHE A 70 -6.27 -4.36 6.95
CA PHE A 70 -6.14 -3.94 8.34
C PHE A 70 -5.73 -2.47 8.42
N LYS A 71 -5.91 -1.87 9.60
CA LYS A 71 -5.40 -0.53 9.93
C LYS A 71 -4.39 -0.67 11.06
N LEU A 72 -3.26 -0.02 10.92
CA LEU A 72 -2.32 0.17 12.02
C LEU A 72 -2.73 1.44 12.76
N ASP A 73 -2.57 1.45 14.08
CA ASP A 73 -2.63 2.70 14.83
C ASP A 73 -1.40 3.58 14.48
N LYS A 74 -1.40 4.85 14.92
CA LYS A 74 -0.31 5.78 14.57
C LYS A 74 1.06 5.29 15.05
N PRO A 75 1.22 4.81 16.30
CA PRO A 75 2.49 4.25 16.76
C PRO A 75 3.00 3.08 15.91
N ASP A 76 2.13 2.12 15.59
CA ASP A 76 2.50 0.95 14.82
C ASP A 76 2.79 1.29 13.37
N LEU A 77 2.03 2.22 12.77
CA LEU A 77 2.29 2.71 11.42
C LEU A 77 3.65 3.42 11.35
N LYS A 78 3.98 4.24 12.35
CA LYS A 78 5.28 4.91 12.43
C LYS A 78 6.40 3.90 12.52
N LYS A 79 6.27 2.90 13.40
CA LYS A 79 7.25 1.83 13.57
C LYS A 79 7.39 1.01 12.29
N TRP A 80 6.29 0.71 11.61
CA TRP A 80 6.29 0.00 10.33
C TRP A 80 7.05 0.79 9.26
N CYS A 81 6.83 2.10 9.15
CA CYS A 81 7.52 2.92 8.16
C CYS A 81 9.03 2.99 8.39
N VAL A 82 9.47 3.05 9.66
CA VAL A 82 10.90 3.00 10.03
C VAL A 82 11.49 1.64 9.70
N ASN A 83 10.83 0.55 10.09
CA ASN A 83 11.33 -0.82 9.85
C ASN A 83 11.42 -1.17 8.37
N LYS A 84 10.59 -0.54 7.55
CA LYS A 84 10.57 -0.75 6.10
C LYS A 84 11.38 0.29 5.34
N ASP A 85 12.06 1.23 6.00
CA ASP A 85 12.84 2.29 5.32
C ASP A 85 12.01 3.02 4.25
N VAL A 86 10.78 3.39 4.61
CA VAL A 86 9.85 4.07 3.71
C VAL A 86 10.40 5.45 3.34
N ASP A 87 10.38 5.77 2.04
CA ASP A 87 10.92 7.02 1.52
C ASP A 87 10.33 8.27 2.20
N GLN A 88 11.19 9.27 2.39
CA GLN A 88 10.85 10.53 3.06
C GLN A 88 9.66 11.28 2.43
N LYS A 89 9.46 11.17 1.11
CA LYS A 89 8.29 11.78 0.45
C LYS A 89 6.98 11.15 0.91
N ILE A 90 6.97 9.83 1.09
CA ILE A 90 5.80 9.09 1.57
C ILE A 90 5.58 9.40 3.06
N LEU A 91 6.64 9.45 3.87
CA LEU A 91 6.56 9.86 5.27
C LEU A 91 5.91 11.25 5.41
N LYS A 92 6.39 12.24 4.65
CA LYS A 92 5.81 13.60 4.64
C LYS A 92 4.34 13.59 4.28
N ARG A 93 3.94 12.76 3.32
CA ARG A 93 2.55 12.65 2.89
C ARG A 93 1.66 12.00 3.94
N LEU A 94 2.15 10.97 4.62
CA LEU A 94 1.45 10.33 5.74
C LEU A 94 1.26 11.31 6.92
N THR A 95 2.27 12.12 7.25
CA THR A 95 2.14 13.19 8.25
C THR A 95 1.12 14.25 7.82
N ALA A 96 1.16 14.71 6.56
CA ALA A 96 0.20 15.70 6.05
C ALA A 96 -1.24 15.17 6.04
N ALA A 97 -1.44 13.88 5.81
CA ALA A 97 -2.73 13.20 5.89
C ALA A 97 -3.18 12.86 7.33
N GLY A 98 -2.35 13.16 8.34
CA GLY A 98 -2.67 12.94 9.75
C GLY A 98 -2.53 11.49 10.23
N TYR A 99 -1.86 10.62 9.46
CA TYR A 99 -1.59 9.23 9.83
C TYR A 99 -0.30 9.04 10.63
N LEU A 100 0.64 9.99 10.53
CA LEU A 100 1.88 10.03 11.32
C LEU A 100 1.99 11.32 12.12
#